data_AF-A0A2A8ARU4-F1
#
_entry.id   AF-A0A2A8ARU4-F1
#
_cell.length_a   1.000
_cell.length_b   1.000
_cell.length_c   1.000
_cell.angle_alpha   90.00
_cell.angle_beta   90.00
_cell.angle_gamma   90.00
#
_symmetry.space_group_name_H-M   'P 1'
#
loop_
_entity.id
_entity.type
_entity.pdbx_description
1 polymer ?
#
loop_
_entity_poly.entity_id
_entity_poly.type
_entity_poly.pdbx_seq_one_letter_code
_entity_poly.pdbx_strand_id
1 'polypeptide(L)'
;MKVENIYNHRSKYTGPIFVMMEGIDVDITQSMARIVVNGKDLPFNSVRTSVWNQGPVNDLIVSTNQRVEEFYQFMWSQVPVTLAIYFLQGADLMRFARIIGINQSVMGEYIYHFSWG
;
A
#
# COMPACT_ATOMS: atom_id res chain seq x y z
N MET A 1 -3.95 -41.68 -11.60
CA MET A 1 -4.79 -40.61 -11.03
C MET A 1 -4.59 -39.39 -11.93
N LYS A 2 -5.64 -38.97 -12.64
CA LYS A 2 -5.58 -37.89 -13.63
C LYS A 2 -5.96 -36.60 -12.89
N VAL A 3 -5.03 -35.64 -12.77
CA VAL A 3 -5.31 -34.36 -12.12
C VAL A 3 -5.81 -33.40 -13.19
N GLU A 4 -7.08 -33.01 -13.09
CA GLU A 4 -7.69 -32.02 -13.96
C GLU A 4 -7.23 -30.61 -13.54
N ASN A 5 -6.72 -29.86 -14.51
CA ASN A 5 -6.21 -28.51 -14.33
C ASN A 5 -7.38 -27.53 -14.52
N ILE A 6 -7.88 -26.96 -13.42
CA ILE A 6 -9.12 -26.13 -13.39
C ILE A 6 -8.88 -24.63 -13.64
N TYR A 7 -7.76 -24.25 -14.26
CA TYR A 7 -7.54 -22.86 -14.67
C TYR A 7 -8.22 -22.57 -16.02
N ASN A 8 -9.55 -22.51 -16.00
CA ASN A 8 -10.31 -21.97 -17.11
C ASN A 8 -11.53 -21.19 -16.58
N HIS A 9 -11.28 -19.96 -16.14
CA HIS A 9 -12.33 -18.94 -16.13
C HIS A 9 -11.78 -17.61 -16.63
N ARG A 10 -12.08 -17.32 -17.91
CA ARG A 10 -11.83 -16.03 -18.56
C ARG A 10 -12.60 -14.92 -17.82
N SER A 11 -11.91 -13.88 -17.37
CA SER A 11 -12.50 -12.59 -17.01
C SER A 11 -12.54 -11.68 -18.24
N LYS A 12 -13.72 -11.14 -18.54
CA LYS A 12 -14.04 -10.33 -19.74
C LYS A 12 -14.00 -8.83 -19.45
N TYR A 13 -12.88 -8.31 -18.95
CA TYR A 13 -12.73 -6.85 -18.74
C TYR A 13 -11.38 -6.37 -19.25
N THR A 14 -11.39 -5.70 -20.40
CA THR A 14 -10.23 -5.05 -21.03
C THR A 14 -10.02 -3.65 -20.42
N GLY A 15 -9.51 -3.61 -19.20
CA GLY A 15 -8.76 -2.47 -18.66
C GLY A 15 -7.28 -2.86 -18.55
N PRO A 16 -6.34 -1.92 -18.28
CA PRO A 16 -4.97 -2.29 -18.00
C PRO A 16 -4.93 -3.25 -16.80
N ILE A 17 -4.53 -4.49 -17.05
CA ILE A 17 -4.32 -5.50 -16.02
C ILE A 17 -2.98 -5.16 -15.37
N PHE A 18 -3.02 -4.48 -14.22
CA PHE A 18 -1.85 -4.41 -13.34
C PHE A 18 -1.70 -5.77 -12.66
N VAL A 19 -0.77 -6.59 -13.17
CA VAL A 19 -0.38 -7.85 -12.54
C VAL A 19 0.45 -7.49 -11.30
N MET A 20 -0.17 -7.46 -10.13
CA MET A 20 0.54 -7.42 -8.86
C MET A 20 1.17 -8.81 -8.67
N MET A 21 2.51 -8.92 -8.68
CA MET A 21 3.15 -10.16 -8.21
C MET A 21 2.72 -10.38 -6.76
N GLU A 22 2.32 -11.61 -6.40
CA GLU A 22 1.99 -11.98 -5.01
C GLU A 22 3.26 -11.91 -4.14
N GLY A 23 3.60 -10.70 -3.69
CA GLY A 23 4.49 -10.49 -2.56
C GLY A 23 3.81 -10.97 -1.28
N ILE A 24 4.59 -11.43 -0.31
CA ILE A 24 4.08 -11.82 1.00
C ILE A 24 3.60 -10.55 1.71
N ASP A 25 2.29 -10.37 1.88
CA ASP A 25 1.75 -9.24 2.65
C ASP A 25 2.22 -9.33 4.13
N VAL A 26 3.23 -8.54 4.50
CA VAL A 26 3.82 -8.50 5.84
C VAL A 26 3.19 -7.38 6.66
N ASP A 27 2.53 -7.75 7.75
CA ASP A 27 2.07 -6.80 8.76
C ASP A 27 3.25 -6.27 9.59
N ILE A 28 3.47 -4.96 9.51
CA ILE A 28 4.54 -4.26 10.24
C ILE A 28 3.99 -3.29 11.28
N THR A 29 2.68 -3.31 11.57
CA THR A 29 1.99 -2.33 12.42
C THR A 29 2.69 -2.12 13.77
N GLN A 30 3.12 -3.20 14.43
CA GLN A 30 3.77 -3.16 15.75
C GLN A 30 5.19 -2.57 15.74
N SER A 31 5.78 -2.40 14.56
CA SER A 31 7.11 -1.78 14.39
C SER A 31 7.01 -0.28 14.10
N MET A 32 5.82 0.23 13.79
CA MET A 32 5.59 1.58 13.30
C MET A 32 5.34 2.56 14.46
N ALA A 33 6.06 3.67 14.47
CA ALA A 33 5.83 4.78 15.39
C ALA A 33 4.95 5.86 14.74
N ARG A 34 5.21 6.19 13.47
CA ARG A 34 4.57 7.32 12.78
C ARG A 34 4.68 7.19 11.26
N ILE A 35 3.66 7.64 10.55
CA ILE A 35 3.68 7.84 9.09
C ILE A 35 3.38 9.31 8.81
N VAL A 36 4.19 9.91 7.94
CA VAL A 36 4.06 11.30 7.51
C VAL A 36 4.02 11.35 5.99
N VAL A 37 2.99 11.99 5.44
CA VAL A 37 2.81 12.18 4.00
C VAL A 37 2.77 13.68 3.70
N ASN A 38 3.68 14.15 2.85
CA ASN A 38 3.86 15.59 2.54
C ASN A 38 3.96 16.47 3.80
N GLY A 39 4.65 15.98 4.83
CA GLY A 39 4.82 16.69 6.10
C GLY A 39 3.60 16.64 7.04
N LYS A 40 2.52 15.95 6.68
CA LYS A 40 1.32 15.78 7.51
C LYS A 40 1.23 14.37 8.07
N ASP A 41 0.80 14.25 9.32
CA ASP A 41 0.63 12.96 9.97
C ASP A 41 -0.54 12.19 9.40
N LEU A 42 -0.29 10.92 9.10
CA LEU A 42 -1.30 9.95 8.73
C LEU A 42 -1.45 8.96 9.89
N PRO A 43 -2.52 9.08 10.71
CA PRO A 43 -2.80 8.04 11.69
C PRO A 43 -3.12 6.73 10.96
N PHE A 44 -2.81 5.60 11.59
CA PHE A 44 -3.03 4.28 11.01
C PHE A 44 -3.59 3.31 12.06
N ASN A 45 -4.43 2.40 11.59
CA ASN A 45 -4.89 1.23 12.35
C ASN A 45 -4.00 0.02 12.04
N SER A 46 -3.56 -0.10 10.78
CA SER A 46 -2.64 -1.15 10.36
C SER A 46 -1.74 -0.67 9.22
N VAL A 47 -0.56 -1.28 9.13
CA VAL A 47 0.45 -0.98 8.13
C VAL A 47 1.04 -2.27 7.61
N ARG A 48 1.03 -2.45 6.29
CA ARG A 48 1.56 -3.64 5.64
C ARG A 48 2.44 -3.32 4.44
N THR A 49 3.20 -4.31 3.98
CA THR A 49 4.14 -4.18 2.87
C THR A 49 4.43 -5.53 2.21
N SER A 50 4.82 -5.52 0.94
CA SER A 50 4.97 -6.71 0.10
C SER A 50 6.12 -7.67 0.45
N VAL A 51 7.27 -7.22 1.01
CA VAL A 51 8.35 -8.07 1.58
C VAL A 51 9.36 -7.21 2.36
N TRP A 52 9.42 -7.30 3.70
CA TRP A 52 10.37 -6.49 4.50
C TRP A 52 11.77 -7.12 4.67
N ASN A 53 11.88 -8.45 4.61
CA ASN A 53 13.06 -9.21 5.07
C ASN A 53 13.87 -9.90 3.95
N GLN A 54 13.50 -9.78 2.67
CA GLN A 54 14.19 -10.46 1.56
C GLN A 54 14.48 -9.58 0.32
N GLY A 55 14.35 -8.26 0.40
CA GLY A 55 14.66 -7.38 -0.74
C GLY A 55 14.20 -5.94 -0.59
N PRO A 56 14.33 -5.11 -1.65
CA PRO A 56 13.77 -3.76 -1.67
C PRO A 56 12.24 -3.84 -1.66
N VAL A 57 11.65 -3.37 -0.56
CA VAL A 57 10.22 -3.05 -0.50
C VAL A 57 9.92 -1.95 -1.52
N ASN A 58 8.85 -2.13 -2.29
CA ASN A 58 8.38 -1.12 -3.25
C ASN A 58 7.04 -0.51 -2.89
N ASP A 59 6.42 -0.91 -1.78
CA ASP A 59 5.09 -0.46 -1.38
C ASP A 59 4.87 -0.32 0.14
N LEU A 60 3.85 0.47 0.48
CA LEU A 60 3.28 0.57 1.82
C LEU A 60 1.76 0.61 1.71
N ILE A 61 1.09 -0.26 2.45
CA ILE A 61 -0.38 -0.30 2.53
C ILE A 61 -0.76 0.19 3.92
N VAL A 62 -1.56 1.24 4.00
CA VAL A 62 -1.95 1.88 5.27
C VAL A 62 -3.46 1.87 5.40
N SER A 63 -3.97 1.20 6.44
CA SER A 63 -5.38 1.30 6.83
C SER A 63 -5.55 2.39 7.88
N THR A 64 -6.59 3.21 7.76
CA THR A 64 -6.89 4.28 8.72
C THR A 64 -8.38 4.62 8.73
N ASN A 65 -8.86 5.16 9.84
CA ASN A 65 -10.21 5.74 9.91
C ASN A 65 -10.27 7.15 9.31
N GLN A 66 -9.13 7.76 8.97
CA GLN A 66 -9.07 9.13 8.47
C GLN A 66 -9.11 9.19 6.95
N ARG A 67 -10.12 9.86 6.40
CA ARG A 67 -10.13 10.24 4.99
C ARG A 67 -9.21 11.44 4.76
N VAL A 68 -8.30 11.33 3.81
CA VAL A 68 -7.44 12.41 3.32
C VAL A 68 -7.82 12.76 1.89
N GLU A 69 -8.57 13.84 1.69
CA GLU A 69 -9.09 14.23 0.36
C GLU A 69 -7.97 14.51 -0.65
N GLU A 70 -6.86 15.10 -0.21
CA GLU A 70 -5.70 15.40 -1.06
C GLU A 70 -5.12 14.14 -1.71
N PHE A 71 -5.22 12.98 -1.06
CA PHE A 71 -4.68 11.72 -1.59
C PHE A 71 -5.39 11.27 -2.86
N TYR A 72 -6.68 11.56 -3.00
CA TYR A 72 -7.39 11.26 -4.25
C TYR A 72 -6.84 12.08 -5.41
N GLN A 73 -6.49 13.35 -5.19
CA GLN A 73 -5.89 14.20 -6.21
C GLN A 73 -4.47 13.73 -6.57
N PHE A 74 -3.67 13.35 -5.57
CA PHE A 74 -2.34 12.76 -5.82
C PHE A 74 -2.42 11.42 -6.56
N MET A 75 -3.42 10.58 -6.25
CA MET A 75 -3.68 9.34 -6.98
C MET A 75 -4.02 9.61 -8.45
N TRP A 76 -4.92 10.55 -8.75
CA TRP A 76 -5.29 10.84 -10.13
C TRP A 76 -4.18 11.51 -10.94
N SER A 77 -3.43 12.41 -10.31
CA SER A 77 -2.34 13.13 -10.96
C SER A 77 -1.04 12.33 -11.08
N GLN A 78 -0.91 11.23 -10.33
CA GLN A 78 0.31 10.42 -10.25
C GLN A 78 1.56 11.20 -9.81
N VAL A 79 1.36 12.38 -9.20
CA VAL A 79 2.43 13.21 -8.63
C VAL A 79 2.99 12.52 -7.40
N PRO A 80 4.32 12.35 -7.29
CA PRO A 80 4.93 11.77 -6.10
C PRO A 80 4.69 12.62 -4.85
N VAL A 81 4.39 11.95 -3.74
CA VAL A 81 4.33 12.52 -2.40
C VAL A 81 5.60 12.16 -1.63
N THR A 82 5.99 13.02 -0.69
CA THR A 82 7.04 12.68 0.28
C THR A 82 6.42 11.77 1.34
N LEU A 83 6.94 10.55 1.46
CA LEU A 83 6.54 9.59 2.48
C LEU A 83 7.70 9.41 3.46
N ALA A 84 7.47 9.74 4.73
CA ALA A 84 8.39 9.47 5.82
C ALA A 84 7.77 8.47 6.80
N ILE A 85 8.53 7.42 7.10
CA ILE A 85 8.15 6.30 7.96
C ILE A 85 9.11 6.28 9.14
N TYR A 86 8.57 6.30 10.35
CA TYR A 86 9.34 6.24 11.58
C TYR A 86 9.05 4.93 12.30
N PHE A 87 10.09 4.17 12.62
CA PHE A 87 9.98 2.92 13.35
C PHE A 87 10.21 3.15 14.85
N LEU A 88 9.57 2.35 15.70
CA LEU A 88 9.76 2.41 17.16
C LEU A 88 11.22 2.16 17.59
N GLN A 89 11.98 1.41 16.78
CA GLN A 89 13.38 1.10 17.04
C GLN A 89 14.33 2.25 16.63
N GLY A 90 13.80 3.38 16.15
CA GLY A 90 14.57 4.59 15.85
C GLY A 90 15.14 4.67 14.43
N ALA A 91 14.96 3.64 13.60
CA ALA A 91 15.20 3.76 12.17
C ALA A 91 14.10 4.61 11.52
N ASP A 92 14.47 5.38 10.51
CA ASP A 92 13.55 6.15 9.67
C ASP A 92 13.78 5.87 8.18
N LEU A 93 12.72 6.01 7.39
CA LEU A 93 12.78 5.91 5.95
C LEU A 93 12.03 7.08 5.32
N MET A 94 12.71 7.85 4.47
CA MET A 94 12.09 8.89 3.65
C MET A 94 12.25 8.59 2.16
N ARG A 95 11.13 8.58 1.42
CA ARG A 95 11.11 8.34 -0.04
C ARG A 95 10.05 9.18 -0.74
N PHE A 96 10.19 9.32 -2.05
CA PHE A 96 9.10 9.74 -2.91
C PHE A 96 8.26 8.53 -3.30
N ALA A 97 6.96 8.58 -3.03
CA ALA A 97 6.02 7.51 -3.36
C ALA A 97 4.84 8.04 -4.17
N ARG A 98 4.20 7.20 -4.98
CA ARG A 98 2.92 7.48 -5.61
C ARG A 98 1.81 6.79 -4.84
N ILE A 99 0.64 7.41 -4.80
CA ILE A 99 -0.58 6.76 -4.33
C ILE A 99 -1.17 6.04 -5.54
N ILE A 100 -1.11 4.71 -5.54
CA ILE A 100 -1.52 3.88 -6.67
C ILE A 100 -2.93 3.30 -6.50
N GLY A 101 -3.50 3.42 -5.31
CA GLY A 101 -4.84 2.95 -5.02
C GLY A 101 -5.36 3.48 -3.69
N ILE A 102 -6.68 3.71 -3.66
CA ILE A 102 -7.43 4.08 -2.46
C ILE A 102 -8.67 3.20 -2.43
N ASN A 103 -8.78 2.37 -1.40
CA ASN A 103 -9.93 1.50 -1.17
C ASN A 103 -10.63 1.90 0.13
N GLN A 104 -11.89 1.48 0.28
CA GLN A 104 -12.60 1.55 1.54
C GLN A 104 -13.01 0.15 1.99
N SER A 105 -12.69 -0.21 3.23
CA SER A 105 -13.08 -1.49 3.82
C SER A 105 -14.59 -1.50 4.11
N VAL A 106 -15.15 -2.70 4.27
CA VAL A 106 -16.57 -2.87 4.65
C VAL A 106 -16.88 -2.20 6.00
N MET A 107 -15.87 -2.09 6.87
CA MET A 107 -15.99 -1.43 8.17
C MET A 107 -15.80 0.09 8.11
N GLY A 108 -15.57 0.65 6.91
CA GLY A 108 -15.45 2.09 6.68
C GLY A 108 -14.03 2.64 6.72
N GLU A 109 -13.02 1.81 6.97
CA GLU A 109 -11.61 2.24 6.97
C GLU A 109 -11.14 2.57 5.55
N TYR A 110 -10.28 3.59 5.43
CA TYR A 110 -9.60 3.96 4.21
C TYR A 110 -8.27 3.22 4.12
N ILE A 111 -8.05 2.56 2.98
CA ILE A 111 -6.84 1.81 2.69
C ILE A 111 -6.08 2.52 1.58
N TYR A 112 -4.90 3.04 1.92
CA TYR A 112 -4.02 3.76 1.01
C TYR A 112 -2.87 2.88 0.57
N HIS A 113 -2.67 2.77 -0.75
CA HIS A 113 -1.57 2.01 -1.36
C HIS A 113 -0.52 2.99 -1.90
N PHE A 114 0.64 3.03 -1.26
CA PHE A 114 1.81 3.79 -1.69
C PHE A 114 2.78 2.87 -2.43
N SER A 115 3.44 3.37 -3.48
CA SER A 115 4.50 2.66 -4.21
C SER A 115 5.65 3.59 -4.61
N TRP A 116 6.90 3.13 -4.52
CA TRP A 116 8.11 3.91 -4.86
C TRP A 116 9.11 3.15 -5.76
N GLY A 117 8.60 2.17 -6.51
CA GLY A 117 9.32 1.39 -7.52
C GLY A 117 8.34 0.88 -8.56
#